data_AF-A0A6C0F2T2-F1
#
_entry.id   AF-A0A6C0F2T2-F1
#
_cell.length_a   1.000
_cell.length_b   1.000
_cell.length_c   1.000
_cell.angle_alpha   90.00
_cell.angle_beta   90.00
_cell.angle_gamma   90.00
#
_symmetry.space_group_name_H-M   'P 1'
#
loop_
_entity.id
_entity.type
_entity.pdbx_description
1 polymer ?
#
loop_
_entity_poly.entity_id
_entity_poly.type
_entity_poly.pdbx_seq_one_letter_code
_entity_poly.pdbx_strand_id
1 'polypeptide(L)'
;MTVSGTKTAQFSASVTYSASLSGWAVTVASTFTLTVSAAYISGVSVSGLGSVTVTAMASNTDLVNITVSGTKSAQFSASVTYSASLSGWAVTIASTFTLTVSATYISGVSVSGAGSVTVTTVTANTDLANITVSGTKTAQFSTDVTYVASLYGWAVTVSVGITLTVSAAYISGVTVSGDGAVTVSTAIATTQSFSGLPEGAVFSLGGVADTAMPASFSTNAALSITASVANNKTITGSGIVTVSTAISSTQNFADLPNGTIFNAGGVADTAMPTTFVTNAALSITAVVANGKTITGSGSITVNSKLAGTQDFSGLPNGTDFTGGSGNSTSSFNGNLPASFIFGGIVTYYVTVVSVVGKTITGAGNIIITNWAGVTTGDFSNIDVSNLTYTIDSNVSAFSGKLKNSSDIINLNVKTSITFSIAHNDIIEVSSYGVSGLPAVIVTKIGAGTLTLLYIDGTRVVFDASTNNPYFTDTRLSTLLTLPSNTEYRLTKSNGTIQIDIV
;
A
#
# COMPACT_ATOMS: atom_id res chain seq x y z
N MET A 1 16.07 24.08 76.95
CA MET A 1 15.91 22.73 77.55
C MET A 1 16.15 21.72 76.44
N THR A 2 17.32 21.08 76.41
CA THR A 2 17.65 20.00 75.46
C THR A 2 17.30 18.67 76.12
N VAL A 3 16.36 17.94 75.53
CA VAL A 3 16.04 16.57 75.97
C VAL A 3 17.04 15.62 75.30
N SER A 4 17.89 14.96 76.09
CA SER A 4 18.76 13.87 75.64
C SER A 4 18.04 12.53 75.84
N GLY A 5 17.68 11.84 74.75
CA GLY A 5 16.95 10.58 74.77
C GLY A 5 15.97 10.45 73.60
N THR A 6 15.42 9.25 73.40
CA THR A 6 14.37 9.01 72.40
C THR A 6 13.11 9.76 72.79
N LYS A 7 12.67 10.71 71.95
CA LYS A 7 11.40 11.41 72.15
C LYS A 7 10.28 10.51 71.68
N THR A 8 9.24 10.29 72.47
CA THR A 8 8.10 9.42 72.12
C THR A 8 6.79 10.19 72.10
N ALA A 9 6.02 10.08 71.01
CA ALA A 9 4.68 10.65 70.91
C ALA A 9 3.67 9.51 70.77
N GLN A 10 2.70 9.45 71.68
CA GLN A 10 1.64 8.44 71.66
C GLN A 10 0.29 9.11 71.41
N PHE A 11 -0.41 8.66 70.39
CA PHE A 11 -1.76 9.13 70.06
C PHE A 11 -2.78 8.06 70.48
N SER A 12 -3.54 8.37 71.54
CA SER A 12 -4.64 7.56 72.09
C SER A 12 -6.01 8.17 71.84
N ALA A 13 -6.09 9.07 70.86
CA ALA A 13 -7.31 9.68 70.33
C ALA A 13 -7.04 10.07 68.87
N SER A 14 -8.09 10.09 68.05
CA SER A 14 -7.98 10.60 66.68
C SER A 14 -7.71 12.11 66.69
N VAL A 15 -6.73 12.57 65.92
CA VAL A 15 -6.28 13.97 65.95
C VAL A 15 -5.77 14.43 64.60
N THR A 16 -6.02 15.70 64.28
CA THR A 16 -5.30 16.42 63.22
C THR A 16 -4.14 17.16 63.86
N TYR A 17 -2.91 16.70 63.61
CA TYR A 17 -1.70 17.25 64.19
C TYR A 17 -1.05 18.26 63.23
N SER A 18 -0.71 19.44 63.76
CA SER A 18 -0.27 20.61 62.98
C SER A 18 1.15 21.08 63.31
N ALA A 19 1.95 20.25 63.98
CA ALA A 19 3.35 20.53 64.30
C ALA A 19 4.28 19.40 63.82
N SER A 20 5.58 19.68 63.72
CA SER A 20 6.58 18.70 63.28
C SER A 20 6.76 17.56 64.28
N LEU A 21 6.81 16.32 63.76
CA LEU A 21 7.13 15.10 64.51
C LEU A 21 8.56 14.61 64.26
N SER A 22 9.40 15.42 63.61
CA SER A 22 10.81 15.07 63.36
C SER A 22 11.56 14.79 64.66
N GLY A 23 12.27 13.65 64.70
CA GLY A 23 13.01 13.21 65.88
C GLY A 23 12.16 12.55 66.98
N TRP A 24 10.87 12.30 66.74
CA TRP A 24 9.99 11.53 67.62
C TRP A 24 9.78 10.11 67.08
N ALA A 25 9.73 9.13 67.99
CA ALA A 25 9.15 7.82 67.74
C ALA A 25 7.65 7.90 68.02
N VAL A 26 6.82 7.68 66.99
CA VAL A 26 5.37 7.89 67.06
C VAL A 26 4.64 6.56 67.15
N THR A 27 3.65 6.46 68.03
CA THR A 27 2.74 5.29 68.11
C THR A 27 1.28 5.75 68.04
N VAL A 28 0.47 5.08 67.21
CA VAL A 28 -0.99 5.31 67.12
C VAL A 28 -1.71 4.08 67.68
N ALA A 29 -2.49 4.27 68.74
CA ALA A 29 -3.25 3.19 69.36
C ALA A 29 -4.40 2.70 68.43
N SER A 30 -4.88 1.48 68.68
CA SER A 30 -5.98 0.87 67.90
C SER A 30 -7.19 1.79 67.80
N THR A 31 -7.93 1.69 66.70
CA THR A 31 -9.16 2.44 66.38
C THR A 31 -9.02 3.96 66.19
N PHE A 32 -7.85 4.54 66.48
CA PHE A 32 -7.59 5.97 66.28
C PHE A 32 -6.86 6.28 64.97
N THR A 33 -7.02 7.51 64.50
CA THR A 33 -6.38 8.01 63.28
C THR A 33 -5.55 9.25 63.57
N LEU A 34 -4.27 9.22 63.18
CA LEU A 34 -3.43 10.42 63.12
C LEU A 34 -3.53 11.05 61.73
N THR A 35 -4.08 12.25 61.65
CA THR A 35 -4.09 13.07 60.42
C THR A 35 -2.99 14.12 60.53
N VAL A 36 -2.07 14.18 59.57
CA VAL A 36 -0.91 15.06 59.65
C VAL A 36 -0.43 15.47 58.25
N SER A 37 0.04 16.70 58.10
CA SER A 37 0.63 17.16 56.84
C SER A 37 1.96 16.45 56.56
N ALA A 38 2.23 16.13 55.30
CA ALA A 38 3.48 15.52 54.83
C ALA A 38 4.73 16.25 55.34
N ALA A 39 4.67 17.59 55.40
CA ALA A 39 5.76 18.43 55.89
C ALA A 39 6.18 18.15 57.35
N TYR A 40 5.32 17.49 58.13
CA TYR A 40 5.54 17.23 59.55
C TYR A 40 5.82 15.77 59.88
N ILE A 41 5.58 14.84 58.96
CA ILE A 41 5.68 13.39 59.18
C ILE A 41 6.71 12.70 58.26
N SER A 42 7.19 13.36 57.20
CA SER A 42 8.17 12.78 56.27
C SER A 42 9.41 12.26 57.00
N GLY A 43 9.78 11.00 56.74
CA GLY A 43 10.91 10.29 57.36
C GLY A 43 10.70 9.87 58.83
N VAL A 44 9.56 10.21 59.44
CA VAL A 44 9.26 9.87 60.85
C VAL A 44 8.88 8.40 60.98
N SER A 45 9.39 7.74 62.02
CA SER A 45 8.97 6.37 62.38
C SER A 45 7.63 6.40 63.10
N VAL A 46 6.62 5.74 62.51
CA VAL A 46 5.26 5.66 63.06
C VAL A 46 4.81 4.20 63.10
N SER A 47 4.42 3.73 64.28
CA SER A 47 4.00 2.33 64.50
C SER A 47 2.67 2.26 65.27
N GLY A 48 2.18 1.05 65.52
CA GLY A 48 0.96 0.81 66.30
C GLY A 48 -0.20 0.24 65.50
N LEU A 49 -1.33 0.05 66.18
CA LEU A 49 -2.51 -0.62 65.63
C LEU A 49 -3.51 0.32 64.96
N GLY A 50 -3.33 1.64 65.12
CA GLY A 50 -4.20 2.66 64.54
C GLY A 50 -3.94 2.93 63.06
N SER A 51 -4.54 4.02 62.57
CA SER A 51 -4.47 4.47 61.17
C SER A 51 -3.68 5.78 61.05
N VAL A 52 -3.15 6.05 59.87
CA VAL A 52 -2.44 7.30 59.55
C VAL A 52 -3.00 7.87 58.25
N THR A 53 -3.33 9.16 58.27
CA THR A 53 -3.68 9.94 57.08
C THR A 53 -2.66 11.06 56.89
N VAL A 54 -1.89 10.99 55.80
CA VAL A 54 -0.95 12.03 55.42
C VAL A 54 -1.61 12.95 54.40
N THR A 55 -1.72 14.23 54.73
CA THR A 55 -2.29 15.27 53.86
C THR A 55 -1.18 16.09 53.20
N ALA A 56 -1.53 16.82 52.12
CA ALA A 56 -0.61 17.68 51.39
C ALA A 56 0.68 16.97 50.95
N MET A 57 0.53 15.76 50.38
CA MET A 57 1.64 14.97 49.84
C MET A 57 2.49 15.78 48.84
N ALA A 58 3.80 15.69 48.96
CA ALA A 58 4.79 16.32 48.08
C ALA A 58 5.66 15.27 47.36
N SER A 59 6.41 15.70 46.34
CA SER A 59 7.22 14.80 45.48
C SER A 59 8.28 13.99 46.23
N ASN A 60 8.76 14.51 47.37
CA ASN A 60 9.82 13.95 48.19
C ASN A 60 9.34 13.47 49.56
N THR A 61 8.02 13.34 49.78
CA THR A 61 7.50 12.83 51.05
C THR A 61 7.94 11.38 51.26
N ASP A 62 8.72 11.13 52.30
CA ASP A 62 9.19 9.81 52.68
C ASP A 62 8.24 9.17 53.70
N LEU A 63 7.62 8.05 53.30
CA LEU A 63 6.65 7.31 54.07
C LEU A 63 7.16 5.93 54.53
N VAL A 64 8.43 5.59 54.26
CA VAL A 64 8.95 4.21 54.40
C VAL A 64 8.90 3.69 55.83
N ASN A 65 8.99 4.58 56.82
CA ASN A 65 9.02 4.23 58.24
C ASN A 65 7.64 4.25 58.92
N ILE A 66 6.54 4.32 58.16
CA ILE A 66 5.17 4.28 58.68
C ILE A 66 4.65 2.85 58.54
N THR A 67 4.66 2.12 59.66
CA THR A 67 4.37 0.68 59.73
C THR A 67 3.09 0.37 60.52
N VAL A 68 2.17 1.32 60.65
CA VAL A 68 0.90 1.08 61.33
C VAL A 68 0.11 -0.04 60.65
N SER A 69 -0.59 -0.86 61.46
CA SER A 69 -1.38 -1.98 60.94
C SER A 69 -2.79 -1.58 60.50
N GLY A 70 -3.29 -0.42 60.93
CA GLY A 70 -4.53 0.14 60.41
C GLY A 70 -4.36 0.75 59.01
N THR A 71 -5.35 1.51 58.59
CA THR A 71 -5.37 2.12 57.26
C THR A 71 -4.29 3.19 57.13
N LYS A 72 -3.53 3.12 56.05
CA LYS A 72 -2.58 4.15 55.64
C LYS A 72 -3.17 4.91 54.46
N SER A 73 -3.37 6.22 54.59
CA SER A 73 -3.97 7.07 53.56
C SER A 73 -3.05 8.22 53.16
N ALA A 74 -2.85 8.42 51.86
CA ALA A 74 -2.03 9.51 51.30
C ALA A 74 -2.89 10.42 50.42
N GLN A 75 -2.96 11.71 50.76
CA GLN A 75 -3.80 12.68 50.06
C GLN A 75 -2.97 13.72 49.31
N PHE A 76 -3.15 13.75 47.99
CA PHE A 76 -2.53 14.72 47.09
C PHE A 76 -3.47 15.89 46.87
N SER A 77 -3.07 17.07 47.36
CA SER A 77 -3.76 18.36 47.19
C SER A 77 -2.98 19.34 46.31
N ALA A 78 -2.05 18.82 45.52
CA ALA A 78 -1.27 19.52 44.52
C ALA A 78 -0.87 18.53 43.43
N SER A 79 -0.57 19.02 42.22
CA SER A 79 0.00 18.17 41.17
C SER A 79 1.44 17.82 41.52
N VAL A 80 1.78 16.54 41.47
CA VAL A 80 3.06 16.01 41.97
C VAL A 80 3.58 14.93 41.04
N THR A 81 4.89 14.96 40.77
CA THR A 81 5.61 13.77 40.29
C THR A 81 6.20 13.05 41.51
N TYR A 82 5.64 11.90 41.86
CA TYR A 82 6.04 11.14 43.04
C TYR A 82 7.00 10.01 42.64
N SER A 83 8.08 9.86 43.40
CA SER A 83 9.23 9.00 43.03
C SER A 83 9.55 7.91 44.05
N ALA A 84 8.62 7.63 44.97
CA ALA A 84 8.74 6.56 45.97
C ALA A 84 7.50 5.64 45.94
N SER A 85 7.61 4.48 46.60
CA SER A 85 6.53 3.49 46.60
C SER A 85 5.30 3.96 47.39
N LEU A 86 4.11 3.74 46.81
CA LEU A 86 2.80 3.92 47.47
C LEU A 86 2.16 2.58 47.85
N SER A 87 2.92 1.48 47.79
CA SER A 87 2.41 0.15 48.16
C SER A 87 1.88 0.14 49.59
N GLY A 88 0.69 -0.42 49.79
CA GLY A 88 0.01 -0.46 51.08
C GLY A 88 -0.66 0.85 51.52
N TRP A 89 -0.66 1.89 50.68
CA TRP A 89 -1.37 3.13 50.92
C TRP A 89 -2.67 3.21 50.11
N ALA A 90 -3.74 3.73 50.71
CA ALA A 90 -4.91 4.23 49.99
C ALA A 90 -4.64 5.66 49.54
N VAL A 91 -4.67 5.91 48.23
CA VAL A 91 -4.33 7.21 47.65
C VAL A 91 -5.61 7.95 47.25
N THR A 92 -5.69 9.24 47.59
CA THR A 92 -6.75 10.13 47.13
C THR A 92 -6.16 11.38 46.49
N ILE A 93 -6.66 11.75 45.32
CA ILE A 93 -6.22 12.94 44.58
C ILE A 93 -7.38 13.94 44.51
N ALA A 94 -7.17 15.15 45.03
CA ALA A 94 -8.16 16.21 44.99
C ALA A 94 -8.40 16.70 43.55
N SER A 95 -9.53 17.37 43.33
CA SER A 95 -9.93 17.88 42.01
C SER A 95 -8.87 18.80 41.41
N THR A 96 -8.79 18.83 40.07
CA THR A 96 -7.85 19.64 39.27
C THR A 96 -6.37 19.24 39.34
N PHE A 97 -5.96 18.40 40.30
CA PHE A 97 -4.58 17.96 40.42
C PHE A 97 -4.29 16.65 39.68
N THR A 98 -3.01 16.45 39.35
CA THR A 98 -2.52 15.24 38.68
C THR A 98 -1.39 14.61 39.47
N LEU A 99 -1.49 13.30 39.75
CA LEU A 99 -0.37 12.51 40.24
C LEU A 99 0.34 11.85 39.06
N THR A 100 1.62 12.19 38.87
CA THR A 100 2.51 11.49 37.94
C THR A 100 3.39 10.54 38.73
N VAL A 101 3.40 9.25 38.38
CA VAL A 101 4.10 8.22 39.14
C VAL A 101 4.52 7.07 38.24
N SER A 102 5.70 6.49 38.47
CA SER A 102 6.12 5.28 37.74
C SER A 102 5.26 4.07 38.14
N ALA A 103 4.97 3.21 37.16
CA ALA A 103 4.27 1.94 37.34
C ALA A 103 4.82 1.10 38.51
N THR A 104 6.14 1.10 38.71
CA THR A 104 6.84 0.39 39.80
C THR A 104 6.35 0.80 41.20
N TYR A 105 5.82 2.02 41.35
CA TYR A 105 5.42 2.58 42.63
C TYR A 105 3.91 2.59 42.87
N ILE A 106 3.09 2.31 41.84
CA ILE A 106 1.63 2.43 41.90
C ILE A 106 0.88 1.15 41.50
N SER A 107 1.57 0.13 40.96
CA SER A 107 0.94 -1.13 40.56
C SER A 107 0.17 -1.77 41.73
N GLY A 108 -1.12 -2.07 41.52
CA GLY A 108 -2.03 -2.65 42.52
C GLY A 108 -2.52 -1.69 43.61
N VAL A 109 -2.05 -0.44 43.62
CA VAL A 109 -2.43 0.57 44.62
C VAL A 109 -3.86 1.07 44.38
N SER A 110 -4.64 1.19 45.45
CA SER A 110 -5.97 1.80 45.40
C SER A 110 -5.85 3.32 45.29
N VAL A 111 -6.28 3.88 44.15
CA VAL A 111 -6.24 5.32 43.89
C VAL A 111 -7.64 5.82 43.56
N SER A 112 -8.07 6.88 44.24
CA SER A 112 -9.42 7.44 44.16
C SER A 112 -9.40 8.96 44.14
N GLY A 113 -10.57 9.58 43.97
CA GLY A 113 -10.74 11.03 44.04
C GLY A 113 -11.05 11.68 42.69
N ALA A 114 -11.20 12.99 42.73
CA ALA A 114 -11.65 13.79 41.58
C ALA A 114 -10.51 14.23 40.64
N GLY A 115 -9.25 14.04 41.05
CA GLY A 115 -8.08 14.38 40.26
C GLY A 115 -7.77 13.39 39.14
N SER A 116 -6.60 13.57 38.52
CA SER A 116 -6.09 12.75 37.41
C SER A 116 -4.84 11.95 37.83
N VAL A 117 -4.54 10.88 37.10
CA VAL A 117 -3.35 10.04 37.29
C VAL A 117 -2.63 9.86 35.96
N THR A 118 -1.31 10.02 35.96
CA THR A 118 -0.43 9.62 34.88
C THR A 118 0.55 8.57 35.40
N VAL A 119 0.42 7.34 34.90
CA VAL A 119 1.33 6.23 35.20
C VAL A 119 2.38 6.15 34.09
N THR A 120 3.64 6.36 34.45
CA THR A 120 4.77 6.28 33.51
C THR A 120 5.43 4.91 33.54
N THR A 121 6.19 4.56 32.50
CA THR A 121 6.98 3.31 32.44
C THR A 121 6.14 2.04 32.66
N VAL A 122 4.94 1.99 32.08
CA VAL A 122 4.03 0.83 32.21
C VAL A 122 4.68 -0.40 31.57
N THR A 123 4.60 -1.54 32.28
CA THR A 123 5.16 -2.84 31.85
C THR A 123 4.04 -3.87 31.70
N ALA A 124 4.37 -5.06 31.19
CA ALA A 124 3.40 -6.11 30.88
C ALA A 124 2.49 -6.50 32.06
N ASN A 125 3.04 -6.45 33.28
CA ASN A 125 2.37 -6.92 34.51
C ASN A 125 1.92 -5.77 35.42
N THR A 126 1.96 -4.53 34.95
CA THR A 126 1.48 -3.39 35.76
C THR A 126 -0.02 -3.54 36.01
N ASP A 127 -0.43 -3.62 37.27
CA ASP A 127 -1.83 -3.69 37.67
C ASP A 127 -2.38 -2.28 37.89
N LEU A 128 -3.32 -1.89 37.03
CA LEU A 128 -3.99 -0.60 37.02
C LEU A 128 -5.46 -0.67 37.48
N ALA A 129 -5.95 -1.85 37.87
CA ALA A 129 -7.39 -2.10 38.09
C ALA A 129 -7.98 -1.30 39.26
N ASN A 130 -7.16 -0.99 40.28
CA ASN A 130 -7.60 -0.30 41.49
C ASN A 130 -7.54 1.24 41.39
N ILE A 131 -7.27 1.78 40.20
CA ILE A 131 -7.22 3.24 39.95
C ILE A 131 -8.59 3.69 39.41
N THR A 132 -9.36 4.34 40.27
CA THR A 132 -10.78 4.68 40.06
C THR A 132 -11.04 6.18 40.05
N VAL A 133 -10.01 7.00 39.85
CA VAL A 133 -10.15 8.46 39.78
C VAL A 133 -11.14 8.86 38.68
N SER A 134 -11.93 9.91 38.96
CA SER A 134 -12.92 10.44 38.00
C SER A 134 -12.30 11.40 36.98
N GLY A 135 -11.11 11.93 37.24
CA GLY A 135 -10.34 12.67 36.25
C GLY A 135 -9.68 11.75 35.21
N THR A 136 -8.75 12.32 34.46
CA THR A 136 -8.08 11.60 33.38
C THR A 136 -7.14 10.55 33.95
N LYS A 137 -7.17 9.35 33.38
CA LYS A 137 -6.22 8.27 33.67
C LYS A 137 -5.34 8.09 32.43
N THR A 138 -4.02 8.25 32.57
CA THR A 138 -3.05 8.14 31.47
C THR A 138 -2.03 7.04 31.74
N ALA A 139 -1.87 6.11 30.82
CA ALA A 139 -0.88 5.03 30.86
C ALA A 139 0.18 5.27 29.78
N GLN A 140 1.43 5.48 30.18
CA GLN A 140 2.54 5.75 29.26
C GLN A 140 3.48 4.56 29.13
N PHE A 141 3.65 4.10 27.90
CA PHE A 141 4.58 3.04 27.51
C PHE A 141 5.85 3.65 26.91
N SER A 142 7.00 3.27 27.48
CA SER A 142 8.32 3.78 27.12
C SER A 142 9.31 2.68 26.71
N THR A 143 8.84 1.44 26.64
CA THR A 143 9.58 0.25 26.20
C THR A 143 8.60 -0.67 25.49
N ASP A 144 9.09 -1.49 24.56
CA ASP A 144 8.25 -2.50 23.90
C ASP A 144 7.59 -3.41 24.94
N VAL A 145 6.29 -3.64 24.79
CA VAL A 145 5.53 -4.40 25.77
C VAL A 145 4.41 -5.20 25.13
N THR A 146 4.18 -6.40 25.65
CA THR A 146 2.92 -7.12 25.47
C THR A 146 2.10 -6.94 26.73
N TYR A 147 1.10 -6.05 26.70
CA TYR A 147 0.26 -5.76 27.85
C TYR A 147 -0.92 -6.73 27.92
N VAL A 148 -1.08 -7.40 29.07
CA VAL A 148 -2.00 -8.53 29.23
C VAL A 148 -3.25 -8.22 30.06
N ALA A 149 -3.49 -6.94 30.36
CA ALA A 149 -4.65 -6.47 31.10
C ALA A 149 -5.44 -5.43 30.32
N SER A 150 -6.64 -5.10 30.81
CA SER A 150 -7.50 -4.09 30.20
C SER A 150 -6.96 -2.67 30.34
N LEU A 151 -7.08 -1.86 29.28
CA LEU A 151 -6.83 -0.42 29.28
C LEU A 151 -8.13 0.39 29.17
N TYR A 152 -9.30 -0.22 29.41
CA TYR A 152 -10.58 0.49 29.35
C TYR A 152 -10.61 1.68 30.32
N GLY A 153 -11.03 2.85 29.82
CA GLY A 153 -11.10 4.08 30.60
C GLY A 153 -9.74 4.77 30.82
N TRP A 154 -8.66 4.26 30.23
CA TRP A 154 -7.36 4.92 30.17
C TRP A 154 -7.19 5.65 28.84
N ALA A 155 -6.52 6.80 28.88
CA ALA A 155 -5.78 7.32 27.74
C ALA A 155 -4.41 6.65 27.71
N VAL A 156 -3.95 6.25 26.54
CA VAL A 156 -2.68 5.54 26.36
C VAL A 156 -1.74 6.42 25.56
N THR A 157 -0.48 6.50 25.98
CA THR A 157 0.58 7.15 25.20
C THR A 157 1.70 6.16 24.93
N VAL A 158 2.05 5.97 23.67
CA VAL A 158 3.16 5.10 23.25
C VAL A 158 4.29 5.99 22.72
N SER A 159 5.47 5.86 23.33
CA SER A 159 6.62 6.70 22.98
C SER A 159 7.17 6.36 21.59
N VAL A 160 7.89 7.30 20.97
CA VAL A 160 8.52 7.08 19.66
C VAL A 160 9.42 5.85 19.67
N GLY A 161 9.34 5.04 18.60
CA GLY A 161 10.15 3.82 18.45
C GLY A 161 9.71 2.65 19.34
N ILE A 162 8.64 2.79 20.11
CA ILE A 162 8.10 1.75 20.98
C ILE A 162 6.87 1.08 20.36
N THR A 163 6.72 -0.22 20.58
CA THR A 163 5.56 -1.02 20.20
C THR A 163 4.78 -1.50 21.42
N LEU A 164 3.50 -1.12 21.51
CA LEU A 164 2.53 -1.71 22.43
C LEU A 164 1.79 -2.86 21.72
N THR A 165 2.02 -4.09 22.16
CA THR A 165 1.24 -5.26 21.75
C THR A 165 0.13 -5.50 22.76
N VAL A 166 -1.12 -5.59 22.31
CA VAL A 166 -2.29 -5.71 23.19
C VAL A 166 -3.42 -6.50 22.52
N SER A 167 -4.22 -7.20 23.32
CA SER A 167 -5.40 -7.89 22.82
C SER A 167 -6.46 -6.88 22.37
N ALA A 168 -7.20 -7.17 21.30
CA ALA A 168 -8.24 -6.29 20.75
C ALA A 168 -9.29 -5.91 21.82
N ALA A 169 -9.67 -6.90 22.64
CA ALA A 169 -10.59 -6.74 23.76
C ALA A 169 -10.08 -5.88 24.92
N TYR A 170 -8.82 -5.42 24.91
CA TYR A 170 -8.25 -4.59 25.98
C TYR A 170 -7.98 -3.15 25.54
N ILE A 171 -8.01 -2.87 24.23
CA ILE A 171 -7.73 -1.54 23.65
C ILE A 171 -8.94 -0.95 22.89
N SER A 172 -10.05 -1.68 22.78
CA SER A 172 -11.27 -1.17 22.15
C SER A 172 -11.77 0.11 22.83
N GLY A 173 -12.07 1.16 22.07
CA GLY A 173 -12.55 2.45 22.56
C GLY A 173 -11.51 3.27 23.34
N VAL A 174 -10.26 2.80 23.42
CA VAL A 174 -9.17 3.50 24.10
C VAL A 174 -8.62 4.59 23.18
N THR A 175 -8.44 5.79 23.74
CA THR A 175 -7.69 6.86 23.07
C THR A 175 -6.20 6.56 23.21
N VAL A 176 -5.51 6.44 22.07
CA VAL A 176 -4.07 6.29 22.01
C VAL A 176 -3.46 7.57 21.43
N SER A 177 -2.30 7.98 21.95
CA SER A 177 -1.50 9.10 21.46
C SER A 177 -0.02 8.74 21.43
N GLY A 178 0.80 9.62 20.86
CA GLY A 178 2.24 9.43 20.69
C GLY A 178 2.61 8.77 19.36
N ASP A 179 3.89 8.81 19.05
CA ASP A 179 4.45 8.38 17.76
C ASP A 179 4.85 6.90 17.73
N GLY A 180 4.58 6.17 18.82
CA GLY A 180 4.82 4.73 18.91
C GLY A 180 3.79 3.90 18.13
N ALA A 181 4.11 2.63 17.93
CA ALA A 181 3.26 1.66 17.25
C ALA A 181 2.31 0.93 18.22
N VAL A 182 1.14 0.54 17.73
CA VAL A 182 0.21 -0.36 18.44
C VAL A 182 -0.03 -1.59 17.58
N THR A 183 0.27 -2.76 18.14
CA THR A 183 -0.03 -4.05 17.52
C THR A 183 -1.18 -4.72 18.25
N VAL A 184 -2.25 -5.05 17.53
CA VAL A 184 -3.36 -5.83 18.09
C VAL A 184 -3.12 -7.31 17.79
N SER A 185 -2.95 -8.09 18.86
CA SER A 185 -2.49 -9.49 18.78
C SER A 185 -3.61 -10.53 18.67
N THR A 186 -4.87 -10.10 18.76
CA THR A 186 -6.05 -10.98 18.71
C THR A 186 -7.07 -10.46 17.70
N ALA A 187 -8.01 -11.32 17.31
CA ALA A 187 -9.05 -10.95 16.37
C ALA A 187 -9.95 -9.83 16.93
N ILE A 188 -10.32 -8.91 16.05
CA ILE A 188 -11.28 -7.85 16.34
C ILE A 188 -12.69 -8.47 16.29
N ALA A 189 -13.54 -8.15 17.26
CA ALA A 189 -14.97 -8.49 17.22
C ALA A 189 -15.81 -7.30 16.70
N THR A 190 -17.03 -7.57 16.19
CA THR A 190 -17.95 -6.55 15.61
C THR A 190 -18.35 -5.42 16.56
N THR A 191 -18.22 -5.61 17.87
CA THR A 191 -18.55 -4.61 18.89
C THR A 191 -17.39 -3.70 19.26
N GLN A 192 -16.19 -3.94 18.71
CA GLN A 192 -14.97 -3.21 19.09
C GLN A 192 -14.74 -1.99 18.18
N SER A 193 -14.19 -0.92 18.75
CA SER A 193 -13.89 0.34 18.04
C SER A 193 -12.43 0.76 18.24
N PHE A 194 -11.77 1.25 17.19
CA PHE A 194 -10.39 1.76 17.22
C PHE A 194 -10.30 3.22 16.75
N SER A 195 -11.41 3.95 16.80
CA SER A 195 -11.47 5.36 16.40
C SER A 195 -10.60 6.29 17.25
N GLY A 196 -10.13 5.83 18.41
CA GLY A 196 -9.25 6.57 19.32
C GLY A 196 -7.75 6.48 19.00
N LEU A 197 -7.34 5.75 17.96
CA LEU A 197 -5.94 5.66 17.54
C LEU A 197 -5.50 6.93 16.78
N PRO A 198 -4.28 7.45 17.00
CA PRO A 198 -3.85 8.73 16.45
C PRO A 198 -3.43 8.59 14.98
N GLU A 199 -3.59 9.67 14.20
CA GLU A 199 -3.12 9.75 12.82
C GLU A 199 -1.58 9.62 12.80
N GLY A 200 -1.04 8.68 12.01
CA GLY A 200 0.40 8.40 11.91
C GLY A 200 0.95 7.29 12.80
N ALA A 201 0.22 6.81 13.82
CA ALA A 201 0.62 5.58 14.53
C ALA A 201 0.51 4.38 13.58
N VAL A 202 1.48 3.47 13.66
CA VAL A 202 1.42 2.19 12.94
C VAL A 202 0.51 1.26 13.74
N PHE A 203 -0.68 1.04 13.22
CA PHE A 203 -1.62 0.05 13.75
C PHE A 203 -1.46 -1.26 12.97
N SER A 204 -0.97 -2.32 13.61
CA SER A 204 -0.77 -3.62 12.95
C SER A 204 -1.79 -4.66 13.39
N LEU A 205 -2.42 -5.33 12.42
CA LEU A 205 -3.23 -6.53 12.63
C LEU A 205 -2.46 -7.75 12.13
N GLY A 206 -1.67 -8.33 13.02
CA GLY A 206 -0.87 -9.53 12.78
C GLY A 206 -1.58 -10.77 13.30
N GLY A 207 -2.46 -11.37 12.49
CA GLY A 207 -3.15 -12.60 12.85
C GLY A 207 -3.72 -13.32 11.63
N VAL A 208 -3.85 -14.64 11.72
CA VAL A 208 -4.55 -15.50 10.75
C VAL A 208 -5.94 -14.89 10.48
N ALA A 209 -6.42 -14.96 9.24
CA ALA A 209 -7.77 -14.50 8.88
C ALA A 209 -8.83 -15.18 9.76
N ASP A 210 -9.24 -14.51 10.83
CA ASP A 210 -10.28 -14.99 11.71
C ASP A 210 -11.63 -14.52 11.15
N THR A 211 -12.54 -15.47 10.98
CA THR A 211 -13.96 -15.25 10.66
C THR A 211 -14.67 -14.26 11.60
N ALA A 212 -14.09 -13.96 12.77
CA ALA A 212 -14.63 -13.01 13.73
C ALA A 212 -14.42 -11.52 13.37
N MET A 213 -13.51 -11.21 12.43
CA MET A 213 -13.24 -9.81 12.07
C MET A 213 -14.48 -9.13 11.47
N PRO A 214 -14.83 -7.90 11.91
CA PRO A 214 -15.95 -7.16 11.34
C PRO A 214 -15.83 -7.06 9.83
N ALA A 215 -16.95 -7.19 9.11
CA ALA A 215 -16.98 -7.01 7.66
C ALA A 215 -16.56 -5.58 7.25
N SER A 216 -16.77 -4.60 8.13
CA SER A 216 -16.39 -3.20 7.92
C SER A 216 -15.76 -2.57 9.17
N PHE A 217 -14.71 -1.76 8.99
CA PHE A 217 -14.14 -0.92 10.06
C PHE A 217 -13.51 0.36 9.51
N SER A 218 -13.22 1.33 10.39
CA SER A 218 -12.64 2.63 10.03
C SER A 218 -11.32 2.85 10.78
N THR A 219 -10.33 3.42 10.10
CA THR A 219 -9.04 3.83 10.66
C THR A 219 -8.68 5.24 10.21
N ASN A 220 -8.28 6.09 11.15
CA ASN A 220 -7.70 7.40 10.88
C ASN A 220 -6.15 7.36 10.93
N ALA A 221 -5.59 6.20 11.30
CA ALA A 221 -4.15 5.95 11.43
C ALA A 221 -3.62 5.11 10.27
N ALA A 222 -2.29 5.08 10.11
CA ALA A 222 -1.67 4.17 9.17
C ALA A 222 -1.90 2.71 9.63
N LEU A 223 -2.59 1.93 8.81
CA LEU A 223 -2.99 0.56 9.09
C LEU A 223 -2.12 -0.40 8.30
N SER A 224 -1.36 -1.27 8.99
CA SER A 224 -0.65 -2.40 8.40
C SER A 224 -1.42 -3.69 8.65
N ILE A 225 -1.83 -4.38 7.60
CA ILE A 225 -2.65 -5.60 7.67
C ILE A 225 -2.10 -6.70 6.77
N THR A 226 -2.37 -7.95 7.12
CA THR A 226 -2.09 -9.08 6.23
C THR A 226 -3.16 -9.18 5.14
N ALA A 227 -2.78 -9.71 3.98
CA ALA A 227 -3.69 -9.92 2.84
C ALA A 227 -4.85 -10.86 3.21
N SER A 228 -4.60 -11.85 4.08
CA SER A 228 -5.65 -12.75 4.56
C SER A 228 -6.70 -12.02 5.39
N VAL A 229 -6.28 -11.08 6.24
CA VAL A 229 -7.16 -10.27 7.08
C VAL A 229 -7.95 -9.26 6.24
N ALA A 230 -7.31 -8.61 5.27
CA ALA A 230 -7.94 -7.65 4.37
C ALA A 230 -8.99 -8.25 3.41
N ASN A 231 -8.98 -9.57 3.23
CA ASN A 231 -9.86 -10.26 2.29
C ASN A 231 -11.35 -10.09 2.64
N ASN A 232 -12.14 -9.61 1.68
CA ASN A 232 -13.57 -9.31 1.82
C ASN A 232 -13.86 -8.37 3.00
N LYS A 233 -13.04 -7.35 3.19
CA LYS A 233 -13.24 -6.31 4.20
C LYS A 233 -13.44 -4.95 3.57
N THR A 234 -14.35 -4.19 4.14
CA THR A 234 -14.51 -2.76 3.86
C THR A 234 -13.69 -1.97 4.88
N ILE A 235 -12.70 -1.21 4.41
CA ILE A 235 -11.92 -0.33 5.29
C ILE A 235 -12.22 1.12 4.89
N THR A 236 -12.47 1.97 5.87
CA THR A 236 -12.81 3.39 5.68
C THR A 236 -11.93 4.28 6.55
N GLY A 237 -12.09 5.60 6.43
CA GLY A 237 -11.32 6.59 7.18
C GLY A 237 -10.21 7.24 6.35
N SER A 238 -9.46 8.15 6.97
CA SER A 238 -8.37 8.90 6.32
C SER A 238 -7.01 8.19 6.37
N GLY A 239 -6.90 7.11 7.12
CA GLY A 239 -5.65 6.37 7.31
C GLY A 239 -5.15 5.67 6.04
N ILE A 240 -3.83 5.59 5.87
CA ILE A 240 -3.21 4.81 4.79
C ILE A 240 -3.28 3.32 5.15
N VAL A 241 -3.81 2.50 4.24
CA VAL A 241 -3.82 1.03 4.39
C VAL A 241 -2.61 0.43 3.66
N THR A 242 -1.84 -0.40 4.37
CA THR A 242 -0.70 -1.16 3.83
C THR A 242 -0.95 -2.66 4.00
N VAL A 243 -1.02 -3.40 2.90
CA VAL A 243 -1.08 -4.86 2.89
C VAL A 243 0.34 -5.43 2.85
N SER A 244 0.73 -6.12 3.92
CA SER A 244 2.13 -6.50 4.19
C SER A 244 2.50 -7.93 3.82
N THR A 245 1.53 -8.81 3.54
CA THR A 245 1.78 -10.21 3.16
C THR A 245 1.36 -10.47 1.73
N ALA A 246 1.90 -11.52 1.13
CA ALA A 246 1.65 -11.83 -0.26
C ALA A 246 0.16 -12.08 -0.56
N ILE A 247 -0.29 -11.63 -1.73
CA ILE A 247 -1.66 -11.80 -2.22
C ILE A 247 -1.84 -13.19 -2.83
N SER A 248 -2.98 -13.84 -2.57
CA SER A 248 -3.38 -15.11 -3.20
C SER A 248 -4.57 -14.96 -4.14
N SER A 249 -4.73 -15.88 -5.10
CA SER A 249 -5.71 -15.78 -6.19
C SER A 249 -7.18 -15.73 -5.74
N THR A 250 -7.51 -16.14 -4.52
CA THR A 250 -8.88 -16.17 -4.00
C THR A 250 -9.27 -14.93 -3.19
N GLN A 251 -8.37 -13.95 -3.04
CA GLN A 251 -8.60 -12.80 -2.18
C GLN A 251 -9.20 -11.62 -2.94
N ASN A 252 -10.16 -10.93 -2.31
CA ASN A 252 -10.90 -9.79 -2.82
C ASN A 252 -10.65 -8.54 -1.94
N PHE A 253 -10.23 -7.46 -2.59
CA PHE A 253 -9.88 -6.18 -1.98
C PHE A 253 -10.64 -4.99 -2.59
N ALA A 254 -11.79 -5.23 -3.24
CA ALA A 254 -12.56 -4.18 -3.92
C ALA A 254 -12.92 -2.99 -3.01
N ASP A 255 -13.15 -3.27 -1.72
CA ASP A 255 -13.65 -2.32 -0.74
C ASP A 255 -12.55 -1.73 0.16
N LEU A 256 -11.28 -1.83 -0.24
CA LEU A 256 -10.19 -1.11 0.43
C LEU A 256 -10.12 0.36 -0.06
N PRO A 257 -9.64 1.30 0.78
CA PRO A 257 -9.48 2.70 0.41
C PRO A 257 -8.61 2.91 -0.83
N ASN A 258 -8.92 3.97 -1.58
CA ASN A 258 -8.04 4.44 -2.65
C ASN A 258 -6.67 4.83 -2.09
N GLY A 259 -5.61 4.46 -2.82
CA GLY A 259 -4.23 4.67 -2.38
C GLY A 259 -3.72 3.60 -1.41
N THR A 260 -4.46 2.49 -1.22
CA THR A 260 -3.95 1.31 -0.50
C THR A 260 -2.60 0.88 -1.08
N ILE A 261 -1.63 0.60 -0.21
CA ILE A 261 -0.27 0.20 -0.54
C ILE A 261 -0.13 -1.31 -0.39
N PHE A 262 0.30 -2.00 -1.43
CA PHE A 262 0.64 -3.42 -1.39
C PHE A 262 2.17 -3.56 -1.38
N ASN A 263 2.74 -3.85 -0.20
CA ASN A 263 4.18 -3.98 0.01
C ASN A 263 4.70 -5.39 -0.25
N ALA A 264 3.81 -6.38 -0.23
CA ALA A 264 4.13 -7.73 -0.63
C ALA A 264 3.41 -8.06 -1.95
N GLY A 265 4.17 -8.67 -2.86
CA GLY A 265 3.70 -9.11 -4.17
C GLY A 265 2.68 -10.25 -4.08
N GLY A 266 2.40 -10.92 -5.20
CA GLY A 266 1.54 -12.11 -5.17
C GLY A 266 0.72 -12.29 -6.44
N VAL A 267 -0.38 -13.05 -6.34
CA VAL A 267 -1.28 -13.37 -7.45
C VAL A 267 -2.70 -12.91 -7.10
N ALA A 268 -3.25 -11.93 -7.82
CA ALA A 268 -4.63 -11.47 -7.64
C ALA A 268 -5.53 -11.88 -8.82
N ASP A 269 -6.68 -12.51 -8.53
CA ASP A 269 -7.62 -12.99 -9.56
C ASP A 269 -9.11 -12.68 -9.27
N THR A 270 -9.42 -11.88 -8.23
CA THR A 270 -10.82 -11.48 -7.96
C THR A 270 -11.08 -9.99 -8.16
N ALA A 271 -10.73 -9.12 -7.21
CA ALA A 271 -10.92 -7.68 -7.32
C ALA A 271 -9.93 -6.87 -6.45
N MET A 272 -9.61 -5.68 -6.94
CA MET A 272 -8.70 -4.69 -6.33
C MET A 272 -9.36 -3.29 -6.32
N PRO A 273 -8.91 -2.36 -5.45
CA PRO A 273 -9.37 -0.97 -5.46
C PRO A 273 -9.19 -0.29 -6.81
N THR A 274 -9.95 0.77 -7.10
CA THR A 274 -9.84 1.49 -8.38
C THR A 274 -8.49 2.21 -8.54
N THR A 275 -7.89 2.67 -7.45
CA THR A 275 -6.54 3.25 -7.42
C THR A 275 -5.74 2.65 -6.27
N PHE A 276 -4.56 2.10 -6.55
CA PHE A 276 -3.66 1.56 -5.53
C PHE A 276 -2.17 1.69 -5.88
N VAL A 277 -1.32 1.50 -4.87
CA VAL A 277 0.15 1.54 -4.98
C VAL A 277 0.70 0.13 -4.77
N THR A 278 1.64 -0.31 -5.59
CA THR A 278 2.38 -1.57 -5.40
C THR A 278 3.88 -1.30 -5.37
N ASN A 279 4.55 -1.77 -4.32
CA ASN A 279 5.99 -1.60 -4.11
C ASN A 279 6.78 -2.91 -4.30
N ALA A 280 6.10 -3.99 -4.71
CA ALA A 280 6.66 -5.31 -4.93
C ALA A 280 6.10 -5.93 -6.22
N ALA A 281 6.65 -7.07 -6.64
CA ALA A 281 6.22 -7.74 -7.86
C ALA A 281 4.79 -8.29 -7.76
N LEU A 282 3.86 -7.78 -8.57
CA LEU A 282 2.45 -8.14 -8.53
C LEU A 282 2.01 -8.84 -9.81
N SER A 283 1.53 -10.08 -9.70
CA SER A 283 0.83 -10.80 -10.77
C SER A 283 -0.68 -10.60 -10.63
N ILE A 284 -1.36 -10.06 -11.65
CA ILE A 284 -2.82 -9.85 -11.65
C ILE A 284 -3.46 -10.41 -12.92
N THR A 285 -4.74 -10.78 -12.89
CA THR A 285 -5.47 -11.10 -14.12
C THR A 285 -5.96 -9.84 -14.84
N ALA A 286 -6.14 -9.94 -16.15
CA ALA A 286 -6.53 -8.83 -17.01
C ALA A 286 -7.91 -8.26 -16.63
N VAL A 287 -8.82 -9.13 -16.18
CA VAL A 287 -10.14 -8.74 -15.65
C VAL A 287 -10.01 -7.84 -14.42
N VAL A 288 -9.08 -8.17 -13.51
CA VAL A 288 -8.81 -7.39 -12.29
C VAL A 288 -8.16 -6.05 -12.63
N ALA A 289 -7.23 -6.04 -13.58
CA ALA A 289 -6.49 -4.85 -14.00
C ALA A 289 -7.32 -3.82 -14.78
N ASN A 290 -8.44 -4.25 -15.37
CA ASN A 290 -9.27 -3.44 -16.25
C ASN A 290 -9.82 -2.18 -15.55
N GLY A 291 -9.49 -1.01 -16.11
CA GLY A 291 -9.94 0.31 -15.62
C GLY A 291 -9.30 0.72 -14.30
N LYS A 292 -8.20 0.07 -13.88
CA LYS A 292 -7.50 0.38 -12.62
C LYS A 292 -6.32 1.31 -12.85
N THR A 293 -6.07 2.16 -11.87
CA THR A 293 -4.84 2.95 -11.76
C THR A 293 -3.90 2.27 -10.77
N ILE A 294 -2.74 1.81 -11.23
CA ILE A 294 -1.70 1.20 -10.40
C ILE A 294 -0.45 2.08 -10.45
N THR A 295 0.13 2.36 -9.30
CA THR A 295 1.35 3.19 -9.16
C THR A 295 2.37 2.49 -8.26
N GLY A 296 3.55 3.09 -8.07
CA GLY A 296 4.61 2.57 -7.19
C GLY A 296 5.81 2.01 -7.94
N SER A 297 6.76 1.45 -7.19
CA SER A 297 8.03 0.92 -7.73
C SER A 297 7.99 -0.58 -8.05
N GLY A 298 6.90 -1.28 -7.72
CA GLY A 298 6.74 -2.70 -7.99
C GLY A 298 6.58 -3.01 -9.49
N SER A 299 7.10 -4.17 -9.93
CA SER A 299 6.83 -4.68 -11.26
C SER A 299 5.43 -5.28 -11.34
N ILE A 300 4.69 -5.03 -12.41
CA ILE A 300 3.35 -5.61 -12.61
C ILE A 300 3.42 -6.60 -13.75
N THR A 301 2.83 -7.77 -13.53
CA THR A 301 2.67 -8.84 -14.51
C THR A 301 1.19 -9.13 -14.70
N VAL A 302 0.66 -8.96 -15.90
CA VAL A 302 -0.75 -9.29 -16.20
C VAL A 302 -0.85 -10.69 -16.80
N ASN A 303 -1.44 -11.62 -16.03
CA ASN A 303 -1.48 -13.06 -16.26
C ASN A 303 -2.88 -13.56 -16.60
N SER A 304 -3.42 -13.20 -17.76
CA SER A 304 -4.59 -13.91 -18.31
C SER A 304 -4.79 -13.62 -19.80
N LYS A 305 -5.73 -14.34 -20.41
CA LYS A 305 -6.21 -14.03 -21.75
C LYS A 305 -6.85 -12.64 -21.77
N LEU A 306 -6.41 -11.80 -22.71
CA LEU A 306 -7.08 -10.52 -23.03
C LEU A 306 -8.37 -10.84 -23.81
N ALA A 307 -9.51 -10.30 -23.36
CA ALA A 307 -10.80 -10.52 -24.01
C ALA A 307 -11.67 -9.27 -23.93
N GLY A 308 -12.26 -8.88 -25.07
CA GLY A 308 -13.12 -7.69 -25.16
C GLY A 308 -12.39 -6.36 -25.05
N THR A 309 -13.13 -5.31 -24.68
CA THR A 309 -12.59 -3.97 -24.40
C THR A 309 -12.09 -3.92 -22.96
N GLN A 310 -10.80 -3.67 -22.75
CA GLN A 310 -10.21 -3.50 -21.42
C GLN A 310 -9.31 -2.26 -21.40
N ASP A 311 -9.32 -1.48 -20.32
CA ASP A 311 -8.52 -0.27 -20.19
C ASP A 311 -7.33 -0.52 -19.25
N PHE A 312 -6.10 -0.41 -19.77
CA PHE A 312 -4.87 -0.51 -19.00
C PHE A 312 -4.10 0.82 -18.95
N SER A 313 -4.73 1.92 -19.35
CA SER A 313 -4.08 3.24 -19.38
C SER A 313 -3.62 3.73 -18.00
N GLY A 314 -4.20 3.20 -16.93
CA GLY A 314 -3.81 3.47 -15.55
C GLY A 314 -2.63 2.64 -15.02
N LEU A 315 -2.07 1.72 -15.80
CA LEU A 315 -0.90 0.93 -15.40
C LEU A 315 0.41 1.74 -15.58
N PRO A 316 1.43 1.54 -14.73
CA PRO A 316 2.71 2.23 -14.84
C PRO A 316 3.47 1.79 -16.10
N ASN A 317 4.31 2.69 -16.61
CA ASN A 317 5.19 2.39 -17.75
C ASN A 317 6.11 1.19 -17.42
N GLY A 318 6.30 0.30 -18.40
CA GLY A 318 7.13 -0.89 -18.20
C GLY A 318 6.41 -2.08 -17.55
N THR A 319 5.08 -2.05 -17.45
CA THR A 319 4.27 -3.21 -17.06
C THR A 319 4.47 -4.36 -18.05
N ASP A 320 4.76 -5.56 -17.53
CA ASP A 320 4.93 -6.78 -18.32
C ASP A 320 3.59 -7.53 -18.46
N PHE A 321 3.29 -8.02 -19.66
CA PHE A 321 2.08 -8.76 -19.96
C PHE A 321 2.44 -10.18 -20.41
N THR A 322 2.42 -11.13 -19.49
CA THR A 322 2.63 -12.55 -19.79
C THR A 322 1.28 -13.27 -19.89
N GLY A 323 0.60 -13.07 -21.03
CA GLY A 323 -0.65 -13.75 -21.36
C GLY A 323 -0.39 -15.10 -22.04
N GLY A 324 -0.88 -16.18 -21.42
CA GLY A 324 -0.67 -17.56 -21.85
C GLY A 324 -0.98 -17.83 -23.33
N SER A 325 -0.21 -18.77 -23.89
CA SER A 325 -0.18 -19.25 -25.28
C SER A 325 -1.50 -19.84 -25.78
N GLY A 326 -2.57 -19.07 -25.78
CA GLY A 326 -3.84 -19.43 -26.39
C GLY A 326 -3.87 -18.92 -27.82
N ASN A 327 -3.83 -19.84 -28.78
CA ASN A 327 -4.08 -19.63 -30.21
C ASN A 327 -5.49 -19.05 -30.46
N SER A 328 -5.74 -17.79 -30.08
CA SER A 328 -7.06 -17.17 -30.18
C SER A 328 -7.03 -15.84 -30.90
N THR A 329 -7.83 -15.79 -31.95
CA THR A 329 -8.17 -14.69 -32.87
C THR A 329 -8.86 -13.48 -32.22
N SER A 330 -8.89 -13.36 -30.89
CA SER A 330 -9.56 -12.26 -30.21
C SER A 330 -8.67 -11.00 -30.20
N SER A 331 -9.09 -9.96 -30.91
CA SER A 331 -8.44 -8.65 -30.91
C SER A 331 -8.66 -7.92 -29.58
N PHE A 332 -7.58 -7.37 -29.02
CA PHE A 332 -7.63 -6.40 -27.92
C PHE A 332 -8.04 -5.03 -28.47
N ASN A 333 -9.17 -4.49 -27.99
CA ASN A 333 -9.71 -3.20 -28.41
C ASN A 333 -9.65 -2.14 -27.29
N GLY A 334 -8.62 -2.23 -26.44
CA GLY A 334 -8.50 -1.44 -25.22
C GLY A 334 -7.50 -0.30 -25.29
N ASN A 335 -7.43 0.55 -24.27
CA ASN A 335 -6.40 1.60 -24.20
C ASN A 335 -5.12 1.05 -23.55
N LEU A 336 -3.99 1.16 -24.25
CA LEU A 336 -2.67 0.85 -23.70
C LEU A 336 -2.03 2.07 -23.04
N PRO A 337 -1.18 1.87 -22.00
CA PRO A 337 -0.33 2.92 -21.43
C PRO A 337 0.63 3.50 -22.48
N ALA A 338 1.19 4.69 -22.20
CA ALA A 338 2.06 5.40 -23.13
C ALA A 338 3.33 4.62 -23.51
N SER A 339 3.86 3.83 -22.56
CA SER A 339 4.90 2.83 -22.78
C SER A 339 4.41 1.47 -22.32
N PHE A 340 4.56 0.46 -23.18
CA PHE A 340 4.03 -0.89 -23.00
C PHE A 340 5.11 -1.93 -23.35
N ILE A 341 5.20 -3.04 -22.61
CA ILE A 341 6.15 -4.13 -22.90
C ILE A 341 5.39 -5.45 -23.08
N PHE A 342 5.58 -6.12 -24.23
CA PHE A 342 5.10 -7.48 -24.47
C PHE A 342 6.14 -8.52 -24.04
N GLY A 343 5.77 -9.42 -23.14
CA GLY A 343 6.62 -10.52 -22.67
C GLY A 343 6.45 -11.82 -23.48
N GLY A 344 7.53 -12.57 -23.69
CA GLY A 344 7.52 -13.92 -24.28
C GLY A 344 7.29 -14.01 -25.79
N ILE A 345 7.24 -15.25 -26.32
CA ILE A 345 7.04 -15.57 -27.75
C ILE A 345 5.54 -15.76 -28.05
N VAL A 346 4.74 -14.75 -27.71
CA VAL A 346 3.28 -14.80 -27.90
C VAL A 346 2.87 -13.84 -29.00
N THR A 347 1.85 -14.21 -29.78
CA THR A 347 1.24 -13.34 -30.78
C THR A 347 0.05 -12.59 -30.19
N TYR A 348 0.13 -11.27 -30.18
CA TYR A 348 -0.89 -10.36 -29.64
C TYR A 348 -1.68 -9.71 -30.77
N TYR A 349 -3.00 -9.89 -30.79
CA TYR A 349 -3.89 -9.17 -31.70
C TYR A 349 -4.35 -7.88 -31.04
N VAL A 350 -4.01 -6.72 -31.59
CA VAL A 350 -4.40 -5.40 -31.07
C VAL A 350 -5.11 -4.60 -32.15
N THR A 351 -6.03 -3.70 -31.79
CA THR A 351 -6.62 -2.77 -32.76
C THR A 351 -5.71 -1.58 -32.99
N VAL A 352 -5.81 -0.97 -34.19
CA VAL A 352 -4.99 0.19 -34.54
C VAL A 352 -5.15 1.35 -33.54
N VAL A 353 -6.38 1.58 -33.05
CA VAL A 353 -6.69 2.69 -32.13
C VAL A 353 -5.97 2.52 -30.79
N SER A 354 -5.77 1.26 -30.36
CA SER A 354 -5.08 0.93 -29.11
C SER A 354 -3.59 1.26 -29.10
N VAL A 355 -2.95 1.37 -30.29
CA VAL A 355 -1.49 1.42 -30.41
C VAL A 355 -0.94 2.67 -31.10
N VAL A 356 -1.80 3.51 -31.70
CA VAL A 356 -1.38 4.78 -32.31
C VAL A 356 -0.73 5.70 -31.26
N GLY A 357 0.48 6.17 -31.56
CA GLY A 357 1.24 7.11 -30.73
C GLY A 357 1.85 6.50 -29.46
N LYS A 358 1.79 5.17 -29.30
CA LYS A 358 2.30 4.46 -28.13
C LYS A 358 3.73 3.95 -28.36
N THR A 359 4.50 3.86 -27.30
CA THR A 359 5.79 3.16 -27.29
C THR A 359 5.56 1.73 -26.84
N ILE A 360 5.86 0.74 -27.67
CA ILE A 360 5.50 -0.66 -27.40
C ILE A 360 6.71 -1.55 -27.64
N THR A 361 7.39 -2.04 -26.61
CA THR A 361 8.63 -2.83 -26.76
C THR A 361 8.45 -4.32 -26.41
N GLY A 362 9.42 -5.20 -26.68
CA GLY A 362 9.47 -6.56 -26.12
C GLY A 362 9.63 -7.70 -27.14
N ALA A 363 9.71 -8.95 -26.66
CA ALA A 363 10.05 -10.12 -27.49
C ALA A 363 8.86 -10.76 -28.24
N GLY A 364 7.66 -10.18 -28.11
CA GLY A 364 6.42 -10.73 -28.66
C GLY A 364 6.20 -10.46 -30.16
N ASN A 365 5.20 -11.13 -30.72
CA ASN A 365 4.68 -10.80 -32.06
C ASN A 365 3.42 -9.93 -31.89
N ILE A 366 3.28 -8.84 -32.63
CA ILE A 366 2.05 -8.04 -32.63
C ILE A 366 1.39 -8.13 -34.00
N ILE A 367 0.08 -8.39 -34.00
CA ILE A 367 -0.80 -8.27 -35.17
C ILE A 367 -1.76 -7.10 -34.93
N ILE A 368 -1.55 -5.99 -35.64
CA ILE A 368 -2.41 -4.81 -35.59
C ILE A 368 -3.54 -4.97 -36.61
N THR A 369 -4.79 -4.97 -36.13
CA THR A 369 -6.02 -5.22 -36.90
C THR A 369 -7.01 -4.06 -36.79
N ASN A 370 -8.17 -4.17 -37.45
CA ASN A 370 -9.31 -3.25 -37.34
C ASN A 370 -8.94 -1.78 -37.61
N TRP A 371 -8.51 -1.52 -38.83
CA TRP A 371 -8.07 -0.18 -39.26
C TRP A 371 -9.23 0.76 -39.67
N ALA A 372 -10.47 0.29 -39.54
CA ALA A 372 -11.64 1.04 -39.98
C ALA A 372 -11.69 2.44 -39.32
N GLY A 373 -11.74 3.48 -40.15
CA GLY A 373 -11.81 4.88 -39.69
C GLY A 373 -10.50 5.52 -39.27
N VAL A 374 -9.37 4.81 -39.29
CA VAL A 374 -8.06 5.38 -38.94
C VAL A 374 -7.32 5.82 -40.19
N THR A 375 -7.28 7.15 -40.38
CA THR A 375 -6.64 7.80 -41.53
C THR A 375 -5.22 8.26 -41.24
N THR A 376 -4.83 8.38 -39.96
CA THR A 376 -3.47 8.76 -39.54
C THR A 376 -3.00 7.99 -38.31
N GLY A 377 -1.68 7.89 -38.12
CA GLY A 377 -1.09 7.25 -36.93
C GLY A 377 0.43 7.24 -36.91
N ASP A 378 1.03 7.28 -35.71
CA ASP A 378 2.48 7.12 -35.52
C ASP A 378 2.75 5.80 -34.76
N PHE A 379 3.35 4.84 -35.44
CA PHE A 379 3.77 3.53 -34.90
C PHE A 379 5.30 3.41 -34.86
N SER A 380 6.04 4.51 -35.01
CA SER A 380 7.50 4.49 -35.05
C SER A 380 8.13 3.99 -33.73
N ASN A 381 7.41 4.11 -32.62
CA ASN A 381 7.87 3.71 -31.28
C ASN A 381 7.46 2.29 -30.87
N ILE A 382 6.87 1.50 -31.76
CA ILE A 382 6.67 0.07 -31.51
C ILE A 382 8.04 -0.58 -31.74
N ASP A 383 8.60 -1.29 -30.77
CA ASP A 383 9.83 -2.08 -30.81
C ASP A 383 9.67 -3.55 -30.38
N VAL A 384 8.96 -4.35 -31.18
CA VAL A 384 8.80 -5.80 -30.96
C VAL A 384 9.51 -6.71 -31.96
N SER A 385 9.70 -7.99 -31.61
CA SER A 385 10.38 -9.01 -32.44
C SER A 385 9.71 -9.28 -33.79
N ASN A 386 8.37 -9.34 -33.85
CA ASN A 386 7.66 -9.45 -35.13
C ASN A 386 6.43 -8.54 -35.13
N LEU A 387 6.30 -7.70 -36.17
CA LEU A 387 5.15 -6.80 -36.33
C LEU A 387 4.41 -7.08 -37.64
N THR A 388 3.13 -7.40 -37.54
CA THR A 388 2.23 -7.61 -38.67
C THR A 388 1.10 -6.58 -38.61
N TYR A 389 0.85 -5.88 -39.71
CA TYR A 389 -0.29 -5.00 -39.86
C TYR A 389 -1.30 -5.68 -40.81
N THR A 390 -2.46 -6.05 -40.29
CA THR A 390 -3.58 -6.59 -41.08
C THR A 390 -4.57 -5.47 -41.35
N ILE A 391 -4.55 -4.96 -42.57
CA ILE A 391 -5.33 -3.79 -42.98
C ILE A 391 -6.59 -4.27 -43.69
N ASP A 392 -7.74 -3.96 -43.09
CA ASP A 392 -9.03 -4.36 -43.64
C ASP A 392 -9.37 -3.60 -44.91
N SER A 393 -10.22 -4.20 -45.74
CA SER A 393 -10.65 -3.69 -47.05
C SER A 393 -11.29 -2.30 -47.02
N ASN A 394 -11.71 -1.84 -45.84
CA ASN A 394 -12.49 -0.63 -45.64
C ASN A 394 -11.62 0.62 -45.38
N VAL A 395 -10.29 0.48 -45.44
CA VAL A 395 -9.36 1.62 -45.32
C VAL A 395 -9.04 2.14 -46.71
N SER A 396 -9.54 3.33 -47.07
CA SER A 396 -9.29 3.92 -48.38
C SER A 396 -7.97 4.69 -48.49
N ALA A 397 -7.45 5.18 -47.35
CA ALA A 397 -6.15 5.86 -47.27
C ALA A 397 -5.63 5.83 -45.83
N PHE A 398 -4.30 5.65 -45.67
CA PHE A 398 -3.62 5.79 -44.38
C PHE A 398 -2.33 6.63 -44.55
N SER A 399 -2.18 7.65 -43.70
CA SER A 399 -1.01 8.53 -43.66
C SER A 399 -0.36 8.50 -42.28
N GLY A 400 0.80 7.85 -42.16
CA GLY A 400 1.42 7.65 -40.85
C GLY A 400 2.80 7.04 -40.90
N LYS A 401 3.45 6.96 -39.73
CA LYS A 401 4.76 6.31 -39.61
C LYS A 401 4.58 4.86 -39.17
N LEU A 402 5.11 3.92 -39.92
CA LEU A 402 5.25 2.54 -39.49
C LEU A 402 6.59 2.34 -38.76
N LYS A 403 6.72 1.27 -37.97
CA LYS A 403 7.90 0.96 -37.13
C LYS A 403 9.22 0.99 -37.92
N ASN A 404 10.33 1.34 -37.25
CA ASN A 404 11.68 1.43 -37.81
C ASN A 404 12.64 0.25 -37.51
N SER A 405 12.36 -0.61 -36.52
CA SER A 405 13.33 -1.59 -35.99
C SER A 405 12.88 -3.05 -36.00
N SER A 406 11.79 -3.42 -36.69
CA SER A 406 11.43 -4.84 -36.88
C SER A 406 12.14 -5.32 -38.12
N ASP A 407 12.78 -6.48 -38.04
CA ASP A 407 13.41 -7.12 -39.20
C ASP A 407 12.39 -7.37 -40.32
N ILE A 408 11.11 -7.53 -39.98
CA ILE A 408 10.04 -7.87 -40.91
C ILE A 408 8.77 -7.04 -40.62
N ILE A 409 8.16 -6.45 -41.65
CA ILE A 409 6.84 -5.80 -41.58
C ILE A 409 5.87 -6.50 -42.55
N ASN A 410 4.97 -7.32 -42.02
CA ASN A 410 3.97 -7.98 -42.85
C ASN A 410 2.77 -7.07 -43.06
N LEU A 411 2.53 -6.62 -44.29
CA LEU A 411 1.31 -5.90 -44.68
C LEU A 411 0.34 -6.87 -45.35
N ASN A 412 -0.78 -7.18 -44.70
CA ASN A 412 -1.87 -7.92 -45.32
C ASN A 412 -2.95 -6.92 -45.75
N VAL A 413 -2.97 -6.56 -47.03
CA VAL A 413 -3.82 -5.51 -47.60
C VAL A 413 -4.90 -6.14 -48.49
N LYS A 414 -6.18 -5.93 -48.16
CA LYS A 414 -7.32 -6.56 -48.87
C LYS A 414 -7.85 -5.75 -50.07
N THR A 415 -7.44 -4.48 -50.22
CA THR A 415 -7.86 -3.55 -51.30
C THR A 415 -6.72 -2.62 -51.70
N SER A 416 -6.87 -1.85 -52.79
CA SER A 416 -5.89 -0.82 -53.18
C SER A 416 -5.83 0.28 -52.11
N ILE A 417 -4.66 0.46 -51.48
CA ILE A 417 -4.44 1.49 -50.45
C ILE A 417 -3.16 2.24 -50.78
N THR A 418 -3.23 3.57 -50.78
CA THR A 418 -2.04 4.45 -50.84
C THR A 418 -1.45 4.60 -49.45
N PHE A 419 -0.20 4.19 -49.29
CA PHE A 419 0.60 4.46 -48.10
C PHE A 419 1.42 5.72 -48.31
N SER A 420 1.63 6.50 -47.25
CA SER A 420 2.68 7.53 -47.20
C SER A 420 3.58 7.20 -46.02
N ILE A 421 4.83 6.82 -46.30
CA ILE A 421 5.79 6.35 -45.29
C ILE A 421 6.96 7.32 -45.22
N ALA A 422 7.04 8.08 -44.13
CA ALA A 422 7.85 9.29 -44.03
C ALA A 422 9.32 9.09 -43.57
N HIS A 423 9.91 7.87 -43.63
CA HIS A 423 11.25 7.64 -43.07
C HIS A 423 12.15 6.59 -43.76
N ASN A 424 13.40 6.54 -43.27
CA ASN A 424 14.59 6.05 -43.97
C ASN A 424 14.88 4.54 -43.90
N ASP A 425 14.00 3.73 -43.31
CA ASP A 425 14.30 2.32 -43.11
C ASP A 425 13.79 1.40 -44.22
N ILE A 426 14.39 0.20 -44.24
CA ILE A 426 14.11 -0.91 -45.14
C ILE A 426 12.74 -1.51 -44.77
N ILE A 427 11.83 -1.59 -45.73
CA ILE A 427 10.52 -2.23 -45.53
C ILE A 427 10.52 -3.52 -46.33
N GLU A 428 10.39 -4.66 -45.66
CA GLU A 428 10.20 -5.97 -46.28
C GLU A 428 8.72 -6.33 -46.25
N VAL A 429 8.03 -6.25 -47.39
CA VAL A 429 6.63 -6.70 -47.52
C VAL A 429 6.65 -8.17 -47.93
N SER A 430 6.21 -9.08 -47.05
CA SER A 430 6.41 -10.53 -47.26
C SER A 430 5.22 -11.30 -47.85
N SER A 431 4.04 -10.68 -48.09
CA SER A 431 2.89 -11.40 -48.64
C SER A 431 1.91 -10.54 -49.44
N TYR A 432 1.50 -11.03 -50.62
CA TYR A 432 0.37 -10.54 -51.41
C TYR A 432 -0.62 -11.70 -51.63
N GLY A 433 -1.86 -11.55 -51.18
CA GLY A 433 -2.89 -12.59 -51.26
C GLY A 433 -3.70 -12.57 -52.56
N VAL A 434 -3.38 -13.51 -53.45
CA VAL A 434 -4.12 -14.13 -54.57
C VAL A 434 -5.25 -13.39 -55.34
N SER A 435 -5.07 -13.41 -56.67
CA SER A 435 -6.09 -13.55 -57.74
C SER A 435 -7.28 -12.57 -57.76
N GLY A 436 -7.16 -11.51 -58.57
CA GLY A 436 -8.32 -10.74 -59.07
C GLY A 436 -8.56 -9.37 -58.43
N LEU A 437 -7.60 -8.81 -57.70
CA LEU A 437 -7.75 -7.48 -57.09
C LEU A 437 -7.11 -6.36 -57.94
N PRO A 438 -7.68 -5.13 -57.92
CA PRO A 438 -7.10 -3.95 -58.57
C PRO A 438 -5.72 -3.62 -57.98
N ALA A 439 -4.86 -2.98 -58.79
CA ALA A 439 -3.48 -2.64 -58.47
C ALA A 439 -3.33 -2.02 -57.07
N VAL A 440 -2.44 -2.57 -56.23
CA VAL A 440 -2.05 -1.95 -54.96
C VAL A 440 -0.91 -0.97 -55.26
N ILE A 441 -1.15 0.33 -55.05
CA ILE A 441 -0.15 1.38 -55.25
C ILE A 441 0.52 1.67 -53.91
N VAL A 442 1.76 1.22 -53.73
CA VAL A 442 2.57 1.57 -52.56
C VAL A 442 3.44 2.78 -52.90
N THR A 443 3.11 3.95 -52.35
CA THR A 443 3.88 5.19 -52.56
C THR A 443 4.88 5.40 -51.42
N LYS A 444 6.18 5.23 -51.68
CA LYS A 444 7.21 5.58 -50.68
C LYS A 444 7.56 7.07 -50.76
N ILE A 445 7.40 7.79 -49.65
CA ILE A 445 7.73 9.22 -49.52
C ILE A 445 8.87 9.38 -48.49
N GLY A 446 10.10 9.06 -48.89
CA GLY A 446 11.29 9.13 -48.02
C GLY A 446 12.52 8.46 -48.63
N ALA A 447 13.70 8.66 -48.03
CA ALA A 447 14.97 8.11 -48.51
C ALA A 447 15.27 6.76 -47.85
N GLY A 448 14.90 5.64 -48.49
CA GLY A 448 15.17 4.28 -48.01
C GLY A 448 14.72 3.22 -49.01
N THR A 449 15.07 1.96 -48.79
CA THR A 449 14.79 0.86 -49.72
C THR A 449 13.42 0.22 -49.42
N LEU A 450 12.57 0.04 -50.43
CA LEU A 450 11.32 -0.72 -50.34
C LEU A 450 11.54 -2.07 -51.00
N THR A 451 11.57 -3.14 -50.21
CA THR A 451 11.74 -4.50 -50.70
C THR A 451 10.39 -5.22 -50.70
N LEU A 452 9.92 -5.59 -51.88
CA LEU A 452 8.70 -6.39 -52.06
C LEU A 452 9.11 -7.85 -52.23
N LEU A 453 8.84 -8.70 -51.23
CA LEU A 453 9.16 -10.12 -51.27
C LEU A 453 7.95 -10.95 -51.72
N TYR A 454 8.16 -11.84 -52.69
CA TYR A 454 7.14 -12.78 -53.15
C TYR A 454 7.37 -14.15 -52.46
N ILE A 455 6.30 -14.82 -52.00
CA ILE A 455 6.38 -15.96 -51.05
C ILE A 455 7.06 -17.23 -51.62
N ASP A 456 7.31 -17.36 -52.92
CA ASP A 456 7.82 -18.62 -53.50
C ASP A 456 9.37 -18.71 -53.53
N GLY A 457 10.06 -18.18 -52.52
CA GLY A 457 11.48 -18.48 -52.25
C GLY A 457 12.51 -17.81 -53.16
N THR A 458 12.12 -16.88 -54.03
CA THR A 458 13.06 -16.08 -54.84
C THR A 458 13.10 -14.64 -54.35
N ARG A 459 14.23 -14.23 -53.75
CA ARG A 459 14.47 -12.84 -53.34
C ARG A 459 14.56 -11.95 -54.58
N VAL A 460 13.64 -11.00 -54.73
CA VAL A 460 13.84 -9.87 -55.63
C VAL A 460 13.97 -8.62 -54.77
N VAL A 461 15.21 -8.13 -54.62
CA VAL A 461 15.50 -6.87 -53.92
C VAL A 461 15.33 -5.75 -54.93
N PHE A 462 14.38 -4.84 -54.68
CA PHE A 462 14.22 -3.64 -55.49
C PHE A 462 14.84 -2.45 -54.75
N ASP A 463 16.05 -2.07 -55.14
CA ASP A 463 16.58 -0.76 -54.74
C ASP A 463 15.99 0.32 -55.63
N ALA A 464 14.93 0.98 -55.16
CA ALA A 464 14.33 2.13 -55.83
C ALA A 464 15.22 3.39 -55.78
N SER A 465 16.43 3.33 -55.21
CA SER A 465 17.41 4.43 -55.22
C SER A 465 18.11 4.60 -56.59
N THR A 466 18.17 3.54 -57.40
CA THR A 466 18.71 3.62 -58.76
C THR A 466 17.56 3.75 -59.77
N ASN A 467 17.50 4.87 -60.49
CA ASN A 467 16.56 5.03 -61.60
C ASN A 467 16.81 3.93 -62.66
N ASN A 468 15.78 3.16 -63.00
CA ASN A 468 15.74 2.12 -64.04
C ASN A 468 16.51 0.82 -63.77
N PRO A 469 16.16 0.00 -62.76
CA PRO A 469 16.54 -1.40 -62.82
C PRO A 469 15.75 -2.09 -63.94
N TYR A 470 16.48 -2.75 -64.84
CA TYR A 470 15.92 -3.70 -65.80
C TYR A 470 15.85 -5.08 -65.15
N PHE A 471 14.77 -5.81 -65.37
CA PHE A 471 14.63 -7.19 -64.87
C PHE A 471 13.82 -8.04 -65.84
N THR A 472 14.05 -9.35 -65.83
CA THR A 472 13.20 -10.33 -66.51
C THR A 472 12.39 -11.10 -65.48
N ASP A 473 11.08 -11.25 -65.71
CA ASP A 473 10.20 -12.05 -64.86
C ASP A 473 9.31 -12.94 -65.73
N THR A 474 9.68 -14.22 -65.82
CA THR A 474 8.98 -15.20 -66.65
C THR A 474 7.51 -15.38 -66.28
N ARG A 475 7.11 -15.16 -65.02
CA ARG A 475 5.71 -15.27 -64.61
C ARG A 475 4.92 -14.03 -65.01
N LEU A 476 5.48 -12.84 -64.81
CA LEU A 476 4.89 -11.60 -65.32
C LEU A 476 4.76 -11.65 -66.85
N SER A 477 5.77 -12.20 -67.54
CA SER A 477 5.70 -12.44 -68.98
C SER A 477 4.61 -13.43 -69.35
N THR A 478 4.48 -14.52 -68.62
CA THR A 478 3.39 -15.49 -68.85
C THR A 478 2.01 -14.85 -68.63
N LEU A 479 1.85 -14.05 -67.57
CA LEU A 479 0.61 -13.36 -67.24
C LEU A 479 0.21 -12.34 -68.31
N LEU A 480 1.19 -11.64 -68.87
CA LEU A 480 1.00 -10.65 -69.92
C LEU A 480 1.04 -11.25 -71.33
N THR A 481 1.22 -12.56 -71.47
CA THR A 481 1.39 -13.26 -72.77
C THR A 481 2.59 -12.75 -73.58
N LEU A 482 3.66 -12.37 -72.89
CA LEU A 482 4.93 -11.91 -73.43
C LEU A 482 6.00 -13.03 -73.36
N PRO A 483 7.08 -12.96 -74.16
CA PRO A 483 8.21 -13.89 -74.08
C PRO A 483 8.81 -14.00 -72.67
N SER A 484 9.24 -15.19 -72.25
CA SER A 484 9.76 -15.44 -70.89
C SER A 484 11.01 -14.65 -70.51
N ASN A 485 11.69 -14.07 -71.50
CA ASN A 485 12.86 -13.21 -71.38
C ASN A 485 12.53 -11.73 -71.58
N THR A 486 11.25 -11.34 -71.57
CA THR A 486 10.86 -9.93 -71.66
C THR A 486 11.52 -9.16 -70.52
N GLU A 487 12.23 -8.12 -70.90
CA GLU A 487 12.88 -7.21 -69.99
C GLU A 487 11.88 -6.11 -69.63
N TYR A 488 11.74 -5.87 -68.34
CA TYR A 488 10.86 -4.89 -67.77
C TYR A 488 11.71 -3.79 -67.17
N ARG A 489 11.34 -2.54 -67.43
CA ARG A 489 11.96 -1.38 -66.80
C ARG A 489 11.02 -0.83 -65.75
N LEU A 490 11.53 -0.68 -64.54
CA LEU A 490 10.84 0.03 -63.47
C LEU A 490 11.20 1.51 -63.53
N THR A 491 10.20 2.34 -63.82
CA THR A 491 10.31 3.80 -63.86
C THR A 491 9.58 4.37 -62.66
N LYS A 492 10.29 5.06 -61.76
CA LYS A 492 9.67 5.81 -60.66
C LYS A 492 9.47 7.27 -61.10
N SER A 493 8.22 7.71 -61.19
CA SER A 493 7.89 9.10 -61.49
C SER A 493 6.86 9.61 -60.50
N ASN A 494 7.17 10.71 -59.80
CA ASN A 494 6.29 11.37 -58.82
C ASN A 494 5.71 10.43 -57.74
N GLY A 495 6.50 9.46 -57.27
CA GLY A 495 6.08 8.51 -56.24
C GLY A 495 5.31 7.29 -56.75
N THR A 496 4.93 7.28 -58.02
CA THR A 496 4.32 6.13 -58.70
C THR A 496 5.41 5.25 -59.30
N ILE A 497 5.28 3.93 -59.11
CA ILE A 497 6.12 2.93 -59.76
C ILE A 497 5.39 2.46 -61.01
N GLN A 498 6.00 2.66 -62.18
CA GLN A 498 5.52 2.20 -63.48
C GLN A 498 6.42 1.07 -63.98
N ILE A 499 5.83 0.02 -64.53
CA ILE A 499 6.55 -1.08 -65.18
C ILE A 499 6.33 -0.93 -66.69
N ASP A 500 7.40 -0.56 -67.40
CA ASP A 500 7.41 -0.50 -68.86
C ASP A 500 7.95 -1.82 -69.42
N ILE A 501 7.33 -2.33 -70.48
CA ILE A 501 7.90 -3.40 -71.29
C ILE A 501 8.97 -2.75 -72.19
N VAL A 502 10.18 -3.30 -72.20
CA VAL A 502 11.34 -2.77 -72.94
C VAL A 502 11.49 -3.46 -74.29
#